data_AF-A0A969EUR9-F1
#
_entry.id   AF-A0A969EUR9-F1
#
_cell.length_a   1.000
_cell.length_b   1.000
_cell.length_c   1.000
_cell.angle_alpha   90.00
_cell.angle_beta   90.00
_cell.angle_gamma   90.00
#
_symmetry.space_group_name_H-M   'P 1'
#
loop_
_entity.id
_entity.type
_entity.pdbx_description
1 polymer ?
#
loop_
_entity_poly.entity_id
_entity_poly.type
_entity_poly.pdbx_seq_one_letter_code
_entity_poly.pdbx_strand_id
1 'polypeptide(L)' 'MSETVFSKIIAREIPADIVYEDDQVLAFRDINPQAPVHIVI' A
#
# COMPACT_ATOMS: atom_id res chain seq x y z
N MET A 1 -10.60 1.59 14.88
CA MET A 1 -9.92 2.44 13.89
C MET A 1 -10.85 2.61 12.70
N SER A 2 -10.97 3.81 12.13
CA SER A 2 -11.80 3.98 10.92
C SER A 2 -11.19 3.20 9.77
N GLU A 3 -11.98 2.40 9.08
CA GLU A 3 -11.55 1.67 7.91
C GLU A 3 -11.19 2.64 6.78
N THR A 4 -10.00 2.50 6.23
CA THR A 4 -9.53 3.31 5.09
C THR A 4 -9.25 2.42 3.90
N VAL A 5 -9.00 3.02 2.74
CA VAL A 5 -8.52 2.28 1.56
C VAL A 5 -7.23 1.51 1.87
N PHE A 6 -6.34 2.04 2.72
CA PHE A 6 -5.12 1.35 3.14
C PHE A 6 -5.42 0.13 4.01
N SER A 7 -6.44 0.19 4.86
CA SER A 7 -6.89 -0.97 5.64
C SER A 7 -7.32 -2.13 4.74
N LYS A 8 -8.00 -1.84 3.63
CA LYS A 8 -8.41 -2.84 2.63
C LYS A 8 -7.25 -3.42 1.84
N ILE A 9 -6.22 -2.61 1.57
CA ILE A 9 -4.97 -3.10 0.95
C ILE A 9 -4.25 -4.06 1.89
N ILE A 10 -4.07 -3.69 3.16
CA ILE A 10 -3.43 -4.53 4.18
C ILE A 10 -4.22 -5.85 4.35
N ALA A 11 -5.55 -5.77 4.37
CA ALA A 11 -6.43 -6.93 4.48
C ALA A 11 -6.56 -7.77 3.18
N ARG A 12 -5.90 -7.38 2.09
CA ARG A 12 -5.96 -8.06 0.78
C ARG A 12 -7.35 -8.10 0.14
N GLU A 13 -8.22 -7.19 0.52
CA GLU A 13 -9.57 -7.06 -0.06
C GLU A 13 -9.54 -6.35 -1.42
N ILE A 14 -8.55 -5.47 -1.63
CA ILE A 14 -8.31 -4.79 -2.90
C ILE A 14 -6.85 -4.98 -3.34
N PRO A 15 -6.59 -5.03 -4.66
CA PRO A 15 -5.24 -5.23 -5.17
C PRO A 15 -4.36 -3.99 -4.96
N ALA A 16 -3.08 -4.22 -4.69
CA ALA A 16 -2.02 -3.23 -4.71
C ALA A 16 -0.72 -3.87 -5.19
N ASP A 17 0.16 -3.09 -5.82
CA ASP A 17 1.50 -3.56 -6.22
C ASP A 17 2.45 -3.47 -5.03
N ILE A 18 2.45 -4.51 -4.20
CA ILE A 18 3.21 -4.60 -2.96
C ILE A 18 4.65 -5.01 -3.27
N VAL A 19 5.58 -4.18 -2.82
CA VAL A 19 7.02 -4.34 -3.07
C VAL A 19 7.78 -4.80 -1.83
N TYR A 20 7.19 -4.64 -0.64
CA TYR A 20 7.76 -5.07 0.63
C TYR A 20 6.65 -5.25 1.68
N GLU A 21 6.83 -6.22 2.57
CA GLU A 21 5.94 -6.45 3.70
C GLU A 21 6.69 -7.20 4.81
N ASP A 22 6.49 -6.76 6.05
CA ASP A 22 6.88 -7.47 7.26
C ASP A 22 5.79 -7.35 8.34
N ASP A 23 6.13 -7.68 9.59
CA ASP A 23 5.19 -7.66 10.72
C ASP A 23 4.80 -6.25 11.19
N GLN A 24 5.52 -5.22 10.74
CA GLN A 24 5.35 -3.84 11.19
C GLN A 24 4.78 -2.96 10.07
N VAL A 25 5.20 -3.18 8.82
CA VAL A 25 4.91 -2.28 7.69
C VAL A 25 4.65 -3.03 6.38
N LEU A 26 3.94 -2.37 5.47
CA LEU A 26 3.67 -2.85 4.12
C LEU A 26 3.86 -1.70 3.14
N ALA A 27 4.77 -1.87 2.17
CA ALA A 27 5.06 -0.87 1.17
C ALA A 27 4.53 -1.27 -0.21
N PHE A 28 3.89 -0.34 -0.91
CA PHE A 28 3.30 -0.56 -2.22
C PHE A 28 3.46 0.65 -3.14
N ARG A 29 3.39 0.44 -4.46
CA ARG A 29 3.45 1.53 -5.44
C ARG A 29 2.21 2.39 -5.36
N ASP A 30 2.40 3.70 -5.38
CA ASP A 30 1.30 4.65 -5.51
C ASP A 30 0.59 4.47 -6.86
N ILE A 31 -0.75 4.53 -6.86
CA ILE A 31 -1.56 4.37 -8.07
C ILE A 31 -1.47 5.58 -9.03
N ASN A 32 -1.12 6.75 -8.50
CA ASN A 32 -0.93 8.00 -9.24
C ASN A 32 0.46 8.60 -8.94
N PRO A 33 1.56 7.96 -9.40
CA PRO A 33 2.92 8.34 -9.05
C PRO A 33 3.26 9.76 -9.52
N GLN A 34 3.84 10.57 -8.63
CA GLN A 34 4.29 11.95 -8.94
C GLN A 34 5.79 12.03 -9.27
N ALA A 35 6.48 10.89 -9.24
CA ALA A 35 7.89 10.72 -9.54
C ALA A 35 8.13 9.35 -10.18
N PRO A 36 9.27 9.11 -10.86
CA PRO A 36 9.58 7.82 -11.48
C PRO A 36 9.51 6.62 -10.52
N VAL A 37 9.77 6.87 -9.23
CA VAL A 37 9.55 5.93 -8.14
C VAL A 37 8.74 6.64 -7.06
N HIS A 38 7.56 6.11 -6.76
CA HIS A 38 6.69 6.60 -5.69
C HIS A 38 6.09 5.41 -4.95
N ILE A 39 6.50 5.26 -3.69
CA ILE A 39 6.12 4.13 -2.82
C ILE A 39 5.51 4.73 -1.55
N VAL A 40 4.37 4.17 -1.15
CA VAL A 40 3.72 4.44 0.14
C VAL A 40 4.12 3.32 1.09
N ILE A 41 4.49 3.67 2.33
CA ILE A 41 4.88 2.76 3.42
C ILE A 41 3.90 2.96 4.57
#